data_AF-A0A6J5IJL0-F1
#
_entry.id   AF-A0A6J5IJL0-F1
#
_cell.length_a   1.000
_cell.length_b   1.000
_cell.length_c   1.000
_cell.angle_alpha   90.00
_cell.angle_beta   90.00
_cell.angle_gamma   90.00
#
_symmetry.space_group_name_H-M   'P 1'
#
loop_
_entity.id
_entity.type
_entity.pdbx_description
1 polymer ?
#
loop_
_entity_poly.entity_id
_entity_poly.type
_entity_poly.pdbx_seq_one_letter_code
_entity_poly.pdbx_strand_id
1 'polypeptide(L)'
;MAYREIYIHSKLMIIDDVFITVGSANMNQRSMTADSEINIGATGLDYAAPLRERIFKLHSGGDISGSGDFKEIPSTFKRWVARMDNNRDVWKAGKAPLKGFLLPFEDHRATGTMHAQVTVPSTSGTSAVV
;
A
#
# COMPACT_ATOMS: atom_id res chain seq x y z
N MET A 1 11.56 -4.55 22.89
CA MET A 1 11.01 -3.18 22.80
C MET A 1 9.59 -3.28 22.27
N ALA A 2 8.65 -2.56 22.87
CA ALA A 2 7.27 -2.52 22.39
C ALA A 2 7.20 -1.86 21.01
N TYR A 3 6.32 -2.36 20.14
CA TYR A 3 6.06 -1.74 18.84
C TYR A 3 5.53 -0.31 19.03
N ARG A 4 6.07 0.65 18.26
CA ARG A 4 5.57 2.02 18.18
C ARG A 4 5.00 2.22 16.79
N GLU A 5 3.74 2.65 16.74
CA GLU A 5 3.06 2.96 15.50
C GLU A 5 3.78 4.08 14.73
N ILE A 6 3.91 3.90 13.42
CA ILE A 6 4.47 4.92 12.53
C ILE A 6 3.32 5.67 11.89
N TYR A 7 3.25 6.96 12.15
CA TYR A 7 2.25 7.83 11.54
C TYR A 7 2.56 8.06 10.06
N ILE A 8 1.70 7.54 9.18
CA ILE A 8 1.81 7.72 7.72
C ILE A 8 1.21 9.08 7.33
N HIS A 9 2.07 10.08 7.16
CA HIS A 9 1.67 11.43 6.72
C HIS A 9 1.93 11.68 5.23
N SER A 10 2.33 10.67 4.47
CA SER A 10 2.68 10.77 3.05
C SER A 10 1.44 10.98 2.17
N LYS A 11 1.54 11.89 1.21
CA LYS A 11 0.61 12.02 0.08
C LYS A 11 1.42 11.79 -1.19
N LEU A 12 1.63 10.51 -1.46
CA LEU A 12 2.49 10.00 -2.52
C LEU A 12 1.71 8.96 -3.30
N MET A 13 1.80 9.02 -4.62
CA MET A 13 1.29 7.98 -5.51
C MET A 13 2.35 7.66 -6.56
N ILE A 14 2.49 6.38 -6.86
CA ILE A 14 3.37 5.85 -7.90
C ILE A 14 2.49 4.97 -8.80
N ILE A 15 2.57 5.19 -10.12
CA ILE A 15 1.79 4.45 -11.12
C ILE A 15 2.76 3.84 -12.13
N ASP A 16 2.63 2.53 -12.33
CA ASP A 16 3.33 1.72 -13.34
C ASP A 16 4.86 1.89 -13.39
N ASP A 17 5.50 2.35 -12.31
CA ASP A 17 6.91 2.74 -12.29
C ASP A 17 7.29 3.83 -13.33
N VAL A 18 6.30 4.60 -13.78
CA VAL A 18 6.47 5.65 -14.78
C VAL A 18 6.12 7.00 -14.22
N PHE A 19 5.06 7.10 -13.42
CA PHE A 19 4.57 8.37 -12.88
C PHE A 19 4.65 8.39 -11.36
N ILE A 20 5.06 9.53 -10.82
CA ILE A 20 4.95 9.84 -9.40
C ILE A 20 4.23 11.15 -9.20
N THR A 21 3.47 11.24 -8.11
CA THR A 21 3.02 12.53 -7.57
C THR A 21 3.27 12.60 -6.08
N VAL A 22 3.78 13.74 -5.63
CA VAL A 22 4.03 14.03 -4.22
C VAL A 22 3.54 15.44 -3.91
N GLY A 23 2.93 15.61 -2.75
CA GLY A 23 2.44 16.92 -2.34
C GLY A 23 1.77 16.93 -0.99
N SER A 24 0.84 17.85 -0.83
CA SER A 24 0.06 18.02 0.40
C SER A 24 -1.34 17.39 0.33
N ALA A 25 -1.88 17.18 -0.87
CA ALA A 25 -3.26 16.75 -1.08
C ALA A 25 -3.53 15.32 -0.59
N ASN A 26 -4.36 15.17 0.44
CA ASN A 26 -4.85 13.87 0.89
C ASN A 26 -5.86 13.28 -0.10
N MET A 27 -6.00 11.96 -0.16
CA MET A 27 -7.05 11.31 -0.94
C MET A 27 -8.41 11.35 -0.21
N ASN A 28 -8.95 12.56 -0.06
CA ASN A 28 -10.28 12.82 0.49
C ASN A 28 -10.91 14.06 -0.15
N GLN A 29 -12.22 14.25 0.04
CA GLN A 29 -12.95 15.36 -0.59
C GLN A 29 -12.44 16.74 -0.19
N ARG A 30 -11.90 16.89 1.03
CA ARG A 30 -11.43 18.17 1.53
C ARG A 30 -10.23 18.65 0.71
N SER A 31 -9.18 17.83 0.64
CA SER A 31 -7.97 18.14 -0.13
C SER A 31 -8.22 18.14 -1.64
N MET A 32 -9.16 17.33 -2.14
CA MET A 32 -9.42 17.21 -3.58
C MET A 32 -10.40 18.26 -4.14
N THR A 33 -10.96 19.14 -3.32
CA THR A 33 -11.97 20.11 -3.79
C THR A 33 -11.96 21.45 -3.04
N ALA A 34 -11.67 21.48 -1.75
CA ALA A 34 -11.88 22.66 -0.91
C ALA A 34 -10.59 23.31 -0.40
N ASP A 35 -9.68 22.50 0.15
CA ASP A 35 -8.43 23.02 0.74
C ASP A 35 -7.46 23.46 -0.36
N SER A 36 -6.65 24.47 -0.05
CA SER A 36 -5.55 24.89 -0.91
C SER A 36 -4.41 23.88 -0.81
N GLU A 37 -4.31 23.01 -1.81
CA GLU A 37 -3.30 21.94 -1.87
C GLU A 37 -2.39 22.12 -3.09
N ILE A 38 -1.18 21.56 -3.00
CA ILE A 38 -0.25 21.52 -4.14
C ILE A 38 0.43 20.15 -4.23
N ASN A 39 0.46 19.61 -5.44
CA ASN A 39 1.20 18.40 -5.78
C ASN A 39 2.11 18.66 -6.98
N ILE A 40 3.30 18.06 -6.94
CA ILE A 40 4.20 17.96 -8.09
C ILE A 40 4.01 16.58 -8.69
N GLY A 41 3.76 16.53 -9.99
CA GLY A 41 3.73 15.31 -10.78
C GLY A 41 4.98 15.22 -11.67
N ALA A 42 5.55 14.02 -11.80
CA ALA A 42 6.73 13.78 -12.63
C ALA A 42 6.64 12.41 -13.32
N THR A 43 7.01 12.33 -14.59
CA THR A 43 7.09 11.08 -15.39
C THR A 43 8.52 10.73 -15.77
N GLY A 44 9.00 9.55 -15.38
CA GLY A 44 10.34 9.09 -15.72
C GLY A 44 10.73 7.81 -15.00
N LEU A 45 11.27 6.87 -15.77
CA LEU A 45 11.69 5.55 -15.31
C LEU A 45 12.83 5.62 -14.28
N ASP A 46 13.71 6.62 -14.43
CA ASP A 46 14.93 6.76 -13.61
C ASP A 46 14.65 7.10 -12.14
N TYR A 47 13.42 7.49 -11.79
CA TYR A 47 13.07 7.86 -10.41
C TYR A 47 11.85 7.15 -9.87
N ALA A 48 10.84 6.83 -10.68
CA ALA A 48 9.63 6.19 -10.20
C ALA A 48 9.91 4.75 -9.70
N ALA A 49 10.55 3.91 -10.53
CA ALA A 49 10.88 2.53 -10.17
C ALA A 49 11.86 2.45 -8.98
N PRO A 50 12.99 3.19 -8.97
CA PRO A 50 13.91 3.16 -7.83
C PRO A 50 13.28 3.69 -6.54
N LEU A 51 12.38 4.67 -6.61
CA LEU A 51 11.65 5.16 -5.44
C LEU A 51 10.75 4.06 -4.86
N ARG A 52 9.95 3.38 -5.68
CA ARG A 52 9.09 2.28 -5.22
C ARG A 52 9.92 1.15 -4.62
N GLU A 53 11.02 0.77 -5.27
CA GLU A 53 11.92 -0.27 -4.76
C GLU A 53 12.48 0.11 -3.37
N ARG A 54 12.95 1.35 -3.19
CA ARG A 54 13.45 1.84 -1.92
C ARG A 54 12.38 1.83 -0.84
N ILE A 55 11.17 2.29 -1.15
CA ILE A 55 10.04 2.29 -0.22
C ILE A 55 9.70 0.86 0.22
N PHE A 56 9.60 -0.08 -0.72
CA PHE A 56 9.27 -1.48 -0.42
C PHE A 56 10.33 -2.15 0.45
N LYS A 57 11.61 -1.92 0.16
CA LYS A 57 12.72 -2.41 1.00
C LYS A 57 12.66 -1.82 2.41
N LEU A 58 12.41 -0.53 2.55
CA LEU A 58 12.30 0.11 3.87
C LEU A 58 11.14 -0.46 4.69
N HIS A 59 9.96 -0.61 4.09
CA HIS A 59 8.78 -1.12 4.79
C HIS A 59 8.92 -2.60 5.15
N SER A 60 9.49 -3.41 4.26
CA SER A 60 9.67 -4.84 4.50
C SER A 60 10.86 -5.15 5.42
N GLY A 61 11.76 -4.21 5.71
CA GLY A 61 13.02 -4.54 6.41
C GLY A 61 14.05 -5.24 5.49
N GLY A 62 13.99 -4.93 4.19
CA GLY A 62 15.00 -5.24 3.18
C GLY A 62 14.71 -6.46 2.29
N ASP A 63 13.72 -7.28 2.63
CA ASP A 63 13.51 -8.60 2.02
C ASP A 63 12.50 -8.62 0.86
N ILE A 64 11.74 -7.55 0.66
CA ILE A 64 10.88 -7.41 -0.50
C ILE A 64 11.38 -6.23 -1.34
N SER A 65 11.98 -6.54 -2.49
CA SER A 65 12.17 -5.55 -3.55
C SER A 65 10.83 -5.34 -4.24
N GLY A 66 10.39 -4.08 -4.33
CA GLY A 66 9.29 -3.71 -5.19
C GLY A 66 9.83 -3.54 -6.60
N SER A 67 9.64 -4.53 -7.48
CA SER A 67 9.81 -4.41 -8.94
C SER A 67 8.46 -4.09 -9.61
N GLY A 68 8.48 -3.32 -10.70
CA GLY A 68 7.30 -2.97 -11.50
C GLY A 68 7.05 -3.98 -12.62
N ASP A 69 7.89 -5.00 -12.71
CA ASP A 69 7.65 -6.12 -13.61
C ASP A 69 6.34 -6.81 -13.24
N PHE A 70 5.37 -6.75 -14.16
CA PHE A 70 4.06 -7.33 -14.01
C PHE A 70 4.10 -8.84 -13.66
N LYS A 71 5.14 -9.56 -14.11
CA LYS A 71 5.33 -10.98 -13.82
C LYS A 71 5.64 -11.24 -12.35
N GLU A 72 6.30 -10.29 -11.68
CA GLU A 72 6.72 -10.38 -10.29
C GLU A 72 5.67 -9.81 -9.32
N ILE A 73 4.64 -9.11 -9.81
CA ILE A 73 3.57 -8.55 -8.96
C ILE A 73 2.89 -9.63 -8.12
N PRO A 74 2.45 -10.78 -8.67
CA PRO A 74 1.77 -11.80 -7.87
C PRO A 74 2.64 -12.40 -6.76
N SER A 75 3.93 -12.66 -7.06
CA SER A 75 4.89 -13.20 -6.09
C SER A 75 5.20 -12.18 -4.99
N THR A 76 5.37 -10.91 -5.37
CA THR A 76 5.65 -9.79 -4.48
C THR A 76 4.48 -9.50 -3.55
N PHE A 77 3.25 -9.49 -4.06
CA PHE A 77 2.04 -9.33 -3.25
C PHE A 77 1.90 -10.43 -2.20
N LYS A 78 2.09 -11.71 -2.60
CA LYS A 78 2.07 -12.84 -1.65
C LYS A 78 3.11 -12.69 -0.54
N ARG A 79 4.35 -12.30 -0.87
CA ARG A 79 5.40 -12.05 0.13
C ARG A 79 5.06 -10.88 1.05
N TRP A 80 4.44 -9.83 0.52
CA TRP A 80 4.02 -8.65 1.28
C TRP A 80 2.97 -9.00 2.32
N VAL A 81 1.93 -9.75 1.92
CA VAL A 81 0.89 -10.27 2.83
C VAL A 81 1.50 -11.19 3.88
N ALA A 82 2.33 -12.14 3.48
CA ALA A 82 2.99 -13.03 4.41
C ALA A 82 3.85 -12.27 5.44
N ARG A 83 4.52 -11.18 5.05
CA ARG A 83 5.27 -10.33 6.01
C ARG A 83 4.33 -9.63 6.99
N MET A 84 3.22 -9.06 6.53
CA MET A 84 2.23 -8.45 7.42
C MET A 84 1.70 -9.45 8.45
N ASP A 85 1.32 -10.65 8.03
CA ASP A 85 0.81 -11.69 8.93
C ASP A 85 1.85 -12.13 9.97
N ASN A 86 3.08 -12.39 9.53
CA ASN A 86 4.17 -12.74 10.46
C ASN A 86 4.43 -11.62 11.47
N ASN A 87 4.46 -10.35 11.03
CA ASN A 87 4.64 -9.22 11.93
C ASN A 87 3.45 -9.07 12.91
N ARG A 88 2.22 -9.31 12.46
CA ARG A 88 1.03 -9.31 13.34
C ARG A 88 1.16 -10.37 14.44
N ASP A 89 1.60 -11.57 14.08
CA ASP A 89 1.72 -12.68 15.05
C ASP A 89 2.85 -12.42 16.06
N VAL A 90 3.98 -11.86 15.61
CA VAL A 90 5.06 -11.40 16.49
C VAL A 90 4.59 -10.27 17.41
N TRP A 91 3.84 -9.31 16.87
CA TRP A 91 3.27 -8.19 17.62
C TRP A 91 2.33 -8.68 18.72
N LYS A 92 1.39 -9.57 18.39
CA LYS A 92 0.45 -10.19 19.35
C LYS A 92 1.16 -11.01 20.42
N ALA A 93 2.24 -11.70 20.06
CA ALA A 93 3.03 -12.46 21.01
C ALA A 93 3.82 -11.56 21.98
N GLY A 94 4.22 -10.35 21.56
CA GLY A 94 4.98 -9.39 22.36
C GLY A 94 6.44 -9.81 22.65
N LYS A 95 6.96 -10.82 21.94
CA LYS A 95 8.24 -11.48 22.28
C LYS A 95 9.46 -10.93 21.53
N ALA A 96 9.28 -10.29 20.38
CA ALA A 96 10.36 -9.87 19.50
C ALA A 96 10.04 -8.55 18.77
N PRO A 97 11.05 -7.79 18.32
CA PRO A 97 10.84 -6.65 17.45
C PRO A 97 10.31 -7.09 16.07
N LEU A 98 9.51 -6.23 15.44
CA LEU A 98 9.01 -6.48 14.09
C LEU A 98 10.14 -6.38 13.06
N LYS A 99 10.01 -7.15 11.97
CA LYS A 99 10.90 -6.99 10.82
C LYS A 99 10.29 -6.01 9.84
N GLY A 100 10.91 -4.84 9.71
CA GLY A 100 10.31 -3.72 9.00
C GLY A 100 9.09 -3.18 9.75
N PHE A 101 8.18 -2.55 9.01
CA PHE A 101 7.06 -1.78 9.55
C PHE A 101 5.69 -2.25 9.06
N LEU A 102 5.65 -3.30 8.23
CA LEU A 102 4.43 -3.83 7.67
C LEU A 102 3.57 -4.51 8.74
N LEU A 103 2.33 -4.04 8.88
CA LEU A 103 1.25 -4.67 9.62
C LEU A 103 -0.01 -4.64 8.77
N PRO A 104 -0.92 -5.62 8.94
CA PRO A 104 -2.21 -5.55 8.28
C PRO A 104 -2.99 -4.34 8.80
N PHE A 105 -3.76 -3.72 7.92
CA PHE A 105 -4.68 -2.66 8.31
C PHE A 105 -5.78 -3.26 9.20
N GLU A 106 -5.95 -2.71 10.40
CA GLU A 106 -7.02 -3.08 11.33
C GLU A 106 -7.86 -1.83 11.61
N ASP A 107 -9.16 -1.88 11.31
CA ASP A 107 -10.11 -0.81 11.68
C ASP A 107 -10.98 -1.27 12.84
N HIS A 108 -10.65 -0.78 14.04
CA HIS A 108 -11.42 -1.06 15.26
C HIS A 108 -12.68 -0.18 15.39
N ARG A 109 -12.96 0.71 14.43
CA ARG A 109 -14.19 1.54 14.42
C ARG A 109 -15.35 0.86 13.70
N ALA A 110 -15.07 -0.13 12.85
CA ALA A 110 -16.05 -0.87 12.07
C ALA A 110 -16.81 -1.97 12.87
N THR A 111 -16.72 -1.99 14.20
CA THR A 111 -17.53 -2.89 15.03
C THR A 111 -19.02 -2.47 15.09
N GLY A 112 -19.38 -1.34 14.47
CA GLY A 112 -20.77 -0.95 14.20
C GLY A 112 -21.04 -0.86 12.70
N THR A 113 -21.83 -1.82 12.20
CA THR A 113 -22.56 -1.80 10.91
C THR A 113 -21.76 -1.57 9.63
N MET A 114 -21.47 -2.66 8.91
CA MET A 114 -21.01 -2.61 7.51
C MET A 114 -22.12 -2.05 6.60
N HIS A 115 -21.89 -0.90 5.96
CA HIS A 115 -22.86 -0.27 5.05
C HIS A 115 -22.56 -0.46 3.55
N ALA A 116 -21.42 -1.03 3.17
CA ALA A 116 -21.12 -1.27 1.77
C ALA A 116 -20.18 -2.47 1.59
N GLN A 117 -20.73 -3.55 1.02
CA GLN A 117 -19.97 -4.64 0.44
C GLN A 117 -19.80 -4.34 -1.05
N VAL A 118 -18.57 -4.27 -1.54
CA VAL A 118 -18.32 -4.25 -2.99
C VAL A 118 -18.48 -5.69 -3.48
N THR A 119 -19.58 -5.95 -4.21
CA THR A 119 -19.76 -7.20 -4.94
C THR A 119 -18.76 -7.22 -6.10
N VAL A 120 -17.73 -8.06 -5.99
CA VAL A 120 -16.84 -8.36 -7.11
C VAL A 120 -17.61 -9.31 -8.05
N PRO A 121 -17.87 -8.96 -9.31
CA PRO A 121 -18.55 -9.87 -10.23
C PRO A 121 -17.71 -11.14 -10.46
N SER A 122 -18.35 -12.30 -10.59
CA SER A 122 -17.66 -13.54 -10.88
C SER A 122 -17.06 -13.52 -12.30
N THR A 123 -15.82 -14.00 -12.43
CA THR A 123 -15.09 -14.09 -13.70
C THR A 123 -15.49 -15.33 -14.54
N SER A 124 -16.63 -15.93 -14.28
CA SER A 124 -17.08 -17.14 -14.97
C SER A 124 -18.24 -16.85 -15.92
N GLY A 125 -17.89 -16.46 -17.15
CA GLY A 125 -18.75 -16.60 -18.32
C GLY A 125 -19.67 -15.42 -18.63
N THR A 126 -19.29 -14.62 -19.62
CA THR A 126 -20.00 -14.48 -20.92
C THR A 126 -19.58 -13.15 -21.56
N SER A 127 -18.84 -13.22 -22.66
CA SER A 127 -18.89 -12.22 -23.72
C SER A 127 -18.55 -12.93 -25.02
N ALA A 128 -19.54 -13.69 -25.49
CA ALA A 128 -19.68 -14.03 -26.89
C ALA A 128 -20.81 -13.14 -27.43
N VAL A 129 -20.49 -12.30 -28.42
CA VAL A 129 -21.36 -11.62 -29.41
C VAL A 129 -22.36 -10.60 -28.80
N VAL A 130 -22.41 -9.33 -29.21
CA VAL A 130 -22.49 -8.72 -30.56
C VAL A 130 -21.53 -7.54 -30.69
#